data_AF-A0A8T7L9R5-F1
#
_entry.id   AF-A0A8T7L9R5-F1
#
_cell.length_a   1.000
_cell.length_b   1.000
_cell.length_c   1.000
_cell.angle_alpha   90.00
_cell.angle_beta   90.00
_cell.angle_gamma   90.00
#
_symmetry.space_group_name_H-M   'P 1'
#
loop_
_entity.id
_entity.type
_entity.pdbx_description
1 polymer ?
#
loop_
_entity_poly.entity_id
_entity_poly.type
_entity_poly.pdbx_seq_one_letter_code
_entity_poly.pdbx_strand_id
1 'polypeptide(L)'
;MTLFTVYMICALAGALIAFWRAPQWPRYSLLLIIAAVPQIGNVLGVRISGMFLVSVTAIIVWCLCNYRIPGVLAVAGGAVMNLLVMAWHGGAMPVRADILAELGYHVDVGTLLVGSKDVVVHGSPLWLLSDWLAISTDLFTLIVSPGDILIVGGILTWLLLSPEPERDQPMLAFRVSPMASEKRARLVQGQSARPALTRLALLAAADPALAERLLHDPLDAAAAHPHYRVPLDAHDRATLVAIRARARTVGEFLGELAAEVDGV
;
A
#
# COMPACT_ATOMS: atom_id res chain seq x y z
N MET A 1 -1.71 33.93 -2.45
CA MET A 1 -0.29 33.70 -2.13
C MET A 1 -0.14 32.85 -0.85
N THR A 2 -0.82 33.21 0.25
CA THR A 2 -0.77 32.47 1.54
C THR A 2 -1.16 31.00 1.46
N LEU A 3 -2.28 30.67 0.82
CA LEU A 3 -2.80 29.29 0.73
C LEU A 3 -1.87 28.34 -0.04
N PHE A 4 -1.26 28.84 -1.11
CA PHE A 4 -0.23 28.11 -1.87
C PHE A 4 1.01 27.82 -1.00
N THR A 5 1.47 28.81 -0.23
CA THR A 5 2.59 28.64 0.71
C THR A 5 2.30 27.58 1.77
N VAL A 6 1.09 27.60 2.34
CA VAL A 6 0.66 26.57 3.31
C VAL A 6 0.70 25.18 2.67
N TYR A 7 0.15 25.02 1.47
CA TYR A 7 0.21 23.73 0.76
C TYR A 7 1.64 23.28 0.46
N MET A 8 2.52 24.20 0.07
CA MET A 8 3.93 23.89 -0.18
C MET A 8 4.65 23.44 1.10
N ILE A 9 4.41 24.11 2.23
CA ILE A 9 4.97 23.71 3.53
C ILE A 9 4.46 22.33 3.94
N CYS A 10 3.15 22.08 3.85
CA CYS A 10 2.56 20.78 4.16
C CYS A 10 3.12 19.68 3.25
N ALA A 11 3.28 19.95 1.95
CA ALA A 11 3.85 18.99 1.00
C ALA A 11 5.31 18.67 1.32
N LEU A 12 6.12 19.69 1.64
CA LEU A 12 7.52 19.51 2.06
C LEU A 12 7.63 18.73 3.37
N ALA A 13 6.80 19.04 4.36
CA ALA A 13 6.77 18.30 5.62
C ALA A 13 6.37 16.83 5.39
N GLY A 14 5.34 16.59 4.57
CA GLY A 14 4.93 15.23 4.18
C GLY A 14 6.04 14.47 3.45
N ALA A 15 6.75 15.13 2.53
CA ALA A 15 7.89 14.55 1.82
C ALA A 15 9.06 14.22 2.76
N LEU A 16 9.35 15.08 3.74
CA LEU A 16 10.39 14.84 4.74
C LEU A 16 10.04 13.65 5.64
N ILE A 17 8.78 13.54 6.09
CA ILE A 17 8.30 12.40 6.87
C ILE A 17 8.40 11.12 6.03
N ALA A 18 7.94 11.15 4.78
CA ALA A 18 8.00 10.01 3.87
C ALA A 18 9.44 9.59 3.51
N PHE A 19 10.37 10.55 3.47
CA PHE A 19 11.79 10.28 3.29
C PHE A 19 12.40 9.57 4.51
N TRP A 20 11.99 9.98 5.73
CA TRP A 20 12.49 9.36 6.95
C TRP A 20 11.89 7.98 7.20
N ARG A 21 10.62 7.78 6.83
CA ARG A 21 9.89 6.52 6.96
C ARG A 21 9.05 6.29 5.72
N ALA A 22 9.49 5.38 4.86
CA ALA A 22 8.79 5.07 3.61
C ALA A 22 7.40 4.47 3.91
N PRO A 23 6.30 5.22 3.70
CA PRO A 23 4.97 4.69 3.97
C PRO A 23 4.62 3.63 2.93
N GLN A 24 3.69 2.75 3.28
CA GLN A 24 3.11 1.84 2.31
C GLN A 24 2.41 2.67 1.21
N TRP A 25 2.86 2.49 -0.02
CA TRP A 25 2.28 3.19 -1.16
C TRP A 25 0.87 2.66 -1.45
N PRO A 26 -0.14 3.55 -1.55
CA PRO A 26 -1.48 3.14 -1.93
C PRO A 26 -1.49 2.62 -3.37
N ARG A 27 -2.27 1.58 -3.61
CA ARG A 27 -2.51 1.03 -4.94
C ARG A 27 -3.41 1.98 -5.74
N TYR A 28 -3.29 1.91 -7.06
CA TYR A 28 -4.16 2.62 -8.00
C TYR A 28 -4.13 4.16 -7.88
N SER A 29 -2.95 4.77 -7.74
CA SER A 29 -2.77 6.23 -7.69
C SER A 29 -3.38 6.97 -8.87
N LEU A 30 -3.54 6.33 -10.03
CA LEU A 30 -4.27 6.88 -11.19
C LEU A 30 -5.71 7.28 -10.85
N LEU A 31 -6.39 6.59 -9.93
CA LEU A 31 -7.74 6.96 -9.49
C LEU A 31 -7.76 8.32 -8.77
N LEU A 32 -6.70 8.64 -8.01
CA LEU A 32 -6.56 9.95 -7.38
C LEU A 32 -6.36 11.05 -8.43
N ILE A 33 -5.60 10.77 -9.49
CA ILE A 33 -5.43 11.70 -10.62
C ILE A 33 -6.77 11.93 -11.31
N ILE A 34 -7.50 10.86 -11.62
CA ILE A 34 -8.86 10.94 -12.21
C ILE A 34 -9.78 11.77 -11.31
N ALA A 35 -9.69 11.61 -9.99
CA ALA A 35 -10.49 12.38 -9.04
C ALA A 35 -10.09 13.86 -8.96
N ALA A 36 -8.81 14.18 -9.12
CA ALA A 36 -8.28 15.54 -9.05
C ALA A 36 -8.63 16.39 -10.29
N VAL A 37 -8.69 15.78 -11.47
CA VAL A 37 -8.94 16.48 -12.75
C VAL A 37 -10.24 17.31 -12.72
N PRO A 38 -11.40 16.77 -12.31
CA PRO A 38 -12.61 17.56 -12.08
C PRO A 38 -12.47 18.75 -11.14
N GLN A 39 -11.72 18.60 -10.06
CA GLN A 39 -11.53 19.66 -9.07
C GLN A 39 -10.71 20.80 -9.68
N ILE A 40 -9.65 20.47 -10.43
CA ILE A 40 -8.86 21.44 -11.19
C ILE A 40 -9.72 22.13 -12.25
N GLY A 41 -10.51 21.36 -13.00
CA GLY A 41 -11.44 21.90 -14.00
C GLY A 41 -12.42 22.91 -13.39
N ASN A 42 -13.01 22.58 -12.23
CA ASN A 42 -13.93 23.48 -11.52
C ASN A 42 -13.26 24.79 -11.07
N VAL A 43 -12.01 24.73 -10.59
CA VAL A 43 -11.21 25.92 -10.23
C VAL A 43 -10.91 26.78 -11.46
N LEU A 44 -10.70 26.14 -12.62
CA LEU A 44 -10.50 26.83 -13.91
C LEU A 44 -11.82 27.31 -14.55
N GLY A 45 -12.97 27.16 -13.88
CA GLY A 45 -14.28 27.55 -14.38
C GLY A 45 -14.89 26.57 -15.39
N VAL A 46 -14.24 25.44 -15.66
CA VAL A 46 -14.74 24.39 -16.55
C VAL A 46 -15.64 23.44 -15.74
N ARG A 47 -16.96 23.58 -15.92
CA ARG A 47 -17.96 22.72 -15.28
C ARG A 47 -18.64 21.84 -16.31
N ILE A 48 -18.32 20.54 -16.27
CA ILE A 48 -19.00 19.54 -17.07
C ILE A 48 -19.89 18.71 -16.15
N SER A 49 -21.15 18.52 -16.55
CA SER A 49 -22.11 17.70 -15.81
C SER A 49 -21.57 16.27 -15.67
N GLY A 50 -21.56 15.73 -14.45
CA GLY A 50 -21.04 14.39 -14.14
C GLY A 50 -19.55 14.32 -13.72
N MET A 51 -18.74 15.37 -13.90
CA MET A 51 -17.35 15.36 -13.41
C MET A 51 -17.25 15.13 -11.90
N PHE A 52 -18.18 15.72 -11.14
CA PHE A 52 -18.28 15.51 -9.71
C PHE A 52 -18.53 14.02 -9.37
N LEU A 53 -19.44 13.37 -10.08
CA LEU A 53 -19.75 11.94 -9.89
C LEU A 53 -18.54 11.06 -10.20
N VAL A 54 -17.77 11.40 -11.24
CA VAL A 54 -16.52 10.71 -11.58
C VAL A 54 -15.50 10.82 -10.45
N SER A 55 -15.28 12.02 -9.89
CA SER A 55 -14.37 12.19 -8.75
C SER A 55 -14.79 11.40 -7.52
N VAL A 56 -16.07 11.47 -7.18
CA VAL A 56 -16.65 10.75 -6.04
C VAL A 56 -16.42 9.25 -6.22
N THR A 57 -16.78 8.72 -7.38
CA THR A 57 -16.66 7.29 -7.68
C THR A 57 -15.20 6.85 -7.64
N ALA A 58 -14.28 7.63 -8.24
CA ALA A 58 -12.86 7.32 -8.24
C ALA A 58 -12.26 7.31 -6.83
N ILE A 59 -12.63 8.27 -5.97
CA ILE A 59 -12.20 8.30 -4.55
C ILE A 59 -12.75 7.08 -3.80
N ILE A 60 -14.04 6.77 -3.94
CA ILE A 60 -14.65 5.62 -3.26
C ILE A 60 -13.95 4.32 -3.67
N VAL A 61 -13.75 4.08 -4.97
CA VAL A 61 -13.05 2.89 -5.47
C VAL A 61 -11.61 2.85 -4.94
N TRP A 62 -10.91 3.99 -4.93
CA TRP A 62 -9.55 4.06 -4.38
C TRP A 62 -9.52 3.71 -2.89
N CYS A 63 -10.44 4.26 -2.08
CA CYS A 63 -10.56 3.93 -0.66
C CYS A 63 -10.87 2.45 -0.43
N LEU A 64 -11.80 1.87 -1.21
CA LEU A 64 -12.14 0.44 -1.14
C LEU A 64 -10.96 -0.46 -1.54
N CYS A 65 -10.11 -0.05 -2.48
CA CYS A 65 -8.91 -0.79 -2.82
C CYS A 65 -7.79 -0.68 -1.77
N ASN A 66 -7.86 0.34 -0.89
CA ASN A 66 -6.80 0.68 0.06
C ASN A 66 -7.27 0.65 1.53
N TYR A 67 -8.42 0.05 1.84
CA TYR A 67 -9.02 0.07 3.20
C TYR A 67 -8.14 -0.53 4.31
N ARG A 68 -7.16 -1.37 3.93
CA ARG A 68 -6.22 -2.00 4.87
C ARG A 68 -5.10 -1.06 5.33
N ILE A 69 -4.91 0.06 4.66
CA ILE A 69 -3.87 1.02 4.99
C ILE A 69 -4.40 1.91 6.14
N PRO A 70 -3.66 2.03 7.26
CA PRO A 70 -4.09 2.88 8.38
C PRO A 70 -4.26 4.32 7.91
N GLY A 71 -5.34 4.97 8.33
CA GLY A 71 -5.67 6.35 7.95
C GLY A 71 -6.53 6.48 6.69
N VAL A 72 -6.54 5.52 5.77
CA VAL A 72 -7.33 5.61 4.52
C VAL A 72 -8.83 5.68 4.80
N LEU A 73 -9.34 4.96 5.79
CA LEU A 73 -10.76 5.05 6.16
C LEU A 73 -11.14 6.43 6.72
N ALA A 74 -10.25 7.09 7.45
CA ALA A 74 -10.47 8.46 7.92
C ALA A 74 -10.49 9.44 6.73
N VAL A 75 -9.53 9.32 5.81
CA VAL A 75 -9.54 10.09 4.55
C VAL A 75 -10.82 9.87 3.76
N ALA A 76 -11.27 8.62 3.64
CA ALA A 76 -12.51 8.27 2.96
C ALA A 76 -13.72 8.92 3.63
N GLY A 77 -13.82 8.82 4.96
CA GLY A 77 -14.89 9.43 5.74
C GLY A 77 -14.96 10.94 5.56
N GLY A 78 -13.81 11.62 5.64
CA GLY A 78 -13.75 13.07 5.48
C GLY A 78 -14.09 13.52 4.06
N ALA A 79 -13.62 12.77 3.05
CA ALA A 79 -13.99 13.00 1.67
C ALA A 79 -15.50 12.82 1.45
N VAL A 80 -16.11 11.75 1.98
CA VAL A 80 -17.56 11.51 1.88
C VAL A 80 -18.35 12.64 2.53
N MET A 81 -17.92 13.15 3.70
CA MET A 81 -18.56 14.29 4.35
C MET A 81 -18.56 15.52 3.43
N ASN A 82 -17.40 15.89 2.88
CA ASN A 82 -17.27 17.04 1.98
C ASN A 82 -18.10 16.85 0.71
N LEU A 83 -18.09 15.64 0.14
CA LEU A 83 -18.83 15.31 -1.07
C LEU A 83 -20.35 15.35 -0.84
N LEU A 84 -20.86 14.89 0.31
CA LEU A 84 -22.29 14.97 0.62
C LEU A 84 -22.77 16.43 0.67
N VAL A 85 -21.98 17.30 1.29
CA VAL A 85 -22.27 18.73 1.37
C VAL A 85 -22.26 19.37 -0.02
N MET A 86 -21.23 19.05 -0.82
CA MET A 86 -21.12 19.55 -2.20
C MET A 86 -22.26 19.05 -3.08
N ALA A 87 -22.63 17.76 -2.99
CA ALA A 87 -23.72 17.18 -3.76
C ALA A 87 -25.05 17.89 -3.50
N TRP A 88 -25.31 18.26 -2.24
CA TRP A 88 -26.50 19.02 -1.85
C TRP A 88 -26.55 20.43 -2.46
N HIS A 89 -25.38 21.06 -2.67
CA HIS A 89 -25.26 22.43 -3.19
C HIS A 89 -24.84 22.46 -4.67
N GLY A 90 -25.20 21.43 -5.45
CA GLY A 90 -24.94 21.40 -6.89
C GLY A 90 -23.46 21.30 -7.28
N GLY A 91 -22.64 20.73 -6.41
CA GLY A 91 -21.19 20.55 -6.59
C GLY A 91 -20.33 21.72 -6.09
N ALA A 92 -20.93 22.77 -5.52
CA ALA A 92 -20.21 23.86 -4.86
C ALA A 92 -20.10 23.62 -3.35
N MET A 93 -19.05 24.15 -2.73
CA MET A 93 -18.85 24.06 -1.29
C MET A 93 -19.57 25.26 -0.62
N PRO A 94 -20.57 25.05 0.23
CA PRO A 94 -21.28 26.14 0.88
C PRO A 94 -20.43 26.78 1.98
N VAL A 95 -20.25 28.10 1.91
CA VAL A 95 -19.62 28.90 2.95
C VAL A 95 -20.65 29.88 3.49
N ARG A 96 -20.70 30.00 4.82
CA ARG A 96 -21.67 30.85 5.51
C ARG A 96 -21.34 32.33 5.35
N ALA A 97 -22.34 33.12 5.01
CA ALA A 97 -22.19 34.57 4.83
C ALA A 97 -21.75 35.28 6.13
N ASP A 98 -22.20 34.82 7.28
CA ASP A 98 -21.83 35.37 8.59
C ASP A 98 -20.35 35.15 8.92
N ILE A 99 -19.78 33.99 8.58
CA ILE A 99 -18.35 33.70 8.77
C ILE A 99 -17.50 34.61 7.88
N LEU A 100 -17.92 34.84 6.64
CA LEU A 100 -17.23 35.78 5.74
C LEU A 100 -17.31 37.22 6.27
N ALA A 101 -18.46 37.61 6.81
CA ALA A 101 -18.65 38.94 7.41
C ALA A 101 -17.76 39.14 8.65
N GLU A 102 -17.60 38.13 9.50
CA GLU A 102 -16.65 38.14 10.63
C GLU A 102 -15.20 38.34 10.18
N LEU A 103 -14.86 37.82 9.00
CA LEU A 103 -13.55 38.01 8.35
C LEU A 103 -13.44 39.33 7.58
N GLY A 104 -14.47 40.19 7.62
CA GLY A 104 -14.51 41.50 6.95
C GLY A 104 -14.97 41.46 5.49
N TYR A 105 -15.33 40.29 4.95
CA TYR A 105 -15.81 40.13 3.58
C TYR A 105 -17.33 40.21 3.51
N HIS A 106 -17.83 41.23 2.80
CA HIS A 106 -19.27 41.39 2.53
C HIS A 106 -19.54 40.93 1.10
N VAL A 107 -20.03 39.71 0.95
CA VAL A 107 -20.34 39.09 -0.33
C VAL A 107 -21.80 38.66 -0.35
N ASP A 108 -22.50 38.96 -1.46
CA ASP A 108 -23.91 38.62 -1.62
C ASP A 108 -24.12 37.11 -1.66
N VAL A 109 -25.24 36.66 -1.10
CA VAL A 109 -25.63 35.24 -1.08
C VAL A 109 -25.89 34.72 -2.49
N GLY A 110 -25.45 33.48 -2.75
CA GLY A 110 -25.48 32.86 -4.07
C GLY A 110 -24.28 33.21 -4.94
N THR A 111 -23.42 34.13 -4.51
CA THR A 111 -22.19 34.47 -5.24
C THR A 111 -21.17 33.34 -5.12
N LEU A 112 -20.57 32.99 -6.26
CA LEU A 112 -19.41 32.12 -6.29
C LEU A 112 -18.15 32.94 -6.02
N LEU A 113 -17.36 32.55 -5.02
CA LEU A 113 -16.11 33.24 -4.70
C LEU A 113 -15.10 33.04 -5.84
N VAL A 114 -14.60 34.14 -6.40
CA VAL A 114 -13.66 34.12 -7.53
C VAL A 114 -12.37 33.39 -7.11
N GLY A 115 -12.00 32.35 -7.86
CA GLY A 115 -10.83 31.54 -7.56
C GLY A 115 -11.05 30.50 -6.45
N SER A 116 -12.29 30.31 -5.98
CA SER A 116 -12.67 29.24 -5.08
C SER A 116 -13.82 28.38 -5.64
N LYS A 117 -14.00 27.19 -5.06
CA LYS A 117 -15.14 26.30 -5.28
C LYS A 117 -16.35 26.67 -4.40
N ASP A 118 -16.25 27.77 -3.67
CA ASP A 118 -17.15 28.12 -2.59
C ASP A 118 -18.31 28.99 -3.07
N VAL A 119 -19.51 28.69 -2.57
CA VAL A 119 -20.72 29.48 -2.79
C VAL A 119 -21.23 30.03 -1.45
N VAL A 120 -21.54 31.33 -1.43
CA VAL A 120 -22.01 32.00 -0.23
C VAL A 120 -23.46 31.62 0.05
N VAL A 121 -23.77 31.11 1.25
CA VAL A 121 -25.12 30.73 1.66
C VAL A 121 -25.52 31.38 2.98
N HIS A 122 -26.81 31.68 3.17
CA HIS A 122 -27.35 32.16 4.47
C HIS A 122 -27.38 31.06 5.54
N GLY A 123 -27.52 29.81 5.12
CA GLY A 123 -27.57 28.66 6.02
C GLY A 123 -27.68 27.37 5.21
N SER A 124 -27.17 26.28 5.78
CA SER A 124 -27.23 24.94 5.21
C SER A 124 -27.80 23.98 6.25
N PRO A 125 -28.74 23.09 5.91
CA PRO A 125 -29.18 22.04 6.82
C PRO A 125 -28.02 21.10 7.20
N LEU A 126 -26.98 21.03 6.37
CA LEU A 126 -25.73 20.29 6.60
C LEU A 126 -24.61 21.19 7.14
N TRP A 127 -24.94 22.29 7.85
CA TRP A 127 -23.96 23.25 8.34
C TRP A 127 -22.85 22.62 9.19
N LEU A 128 -23.18 21.55 9.92
CA LEU A 128 -22.21 20.84 10.76
C LEU A 128 -21.11 20.16 9.93
N LEU A 129 -21.42 19.78 8.69
CA LEU A 129 -20.47 19.15 7.76
C LEU A 129 -19.79 20.16 6.83
N SER A 130 -20.32 21.38 6.73
CA SER A 130 -19.76 22.42 5.86
C SER A 130 -18.56 23.13 6.48
N ASP A 131 -18.01 24.07 5.73
CA ASP A 131 -16.96 24.98 6.14
C ASP A 131 -17.49 25.96 7.20
N TRP A 132 -17.26 25.64 8.47
CA TRP A 132 -17.67 26.51 9.59
C TRP A 132 -16.54 26.90 10.53
N LEU A 133 -15.38 26.24 10.46
CA LEU A 133 -14.25 26.57 11.32
C LEU A 133 -13.35 27.58 10.62
N ALA A 134 -13.54 28.87 10.89
CA ALA A 134 -12.63 29.91 10.46
C ALA A 134 -11.44 29.99 11.42
N ILE A 135 -10.26 29.66 10.92
CA ILE A 135 -8.99 29.85 11.62
C ILE A 135 -8.32 31.05 10.97
N SER A 136 -8.42 32.21 11.63
CA SER A 136 -7.66 33.40 11.28
C SER A 136 -6.42 33.51 12.16
N THR A 137 -5.25 33.42 11.55
CA THR A 137 -3.96 33.80 12.16
C THR A 137 -3.49 35.08 11.49
N ASP A 138 -2.62 35.87 12.14
CA ASP A 138 -2.04 37.11 11.57
C ASP A 138 -1.41 36.94 10.17
N LEU A 139 -1.09 35.70 9.78
CA LEU A 139 -0.47 35.35 8.51
C LEU A 139 -1.43 34.76 7.47
N PHE A 140 -2.57 34.19 7.87
CA PHE A 140 -3.50 33.54 6.95
C PHE A 140 -4.90 33.33 7.55
N THR A 141 -5.91 33.39 6.69
CA THR A 141 -7.28 32.99 7.00
C THR A 141 -7.58 31.69 6.27
N LEU A 142 -7.95 30.65 7.02
CA LEU A 142 -8.33 29.35 6.49
C LEU A 142 -9.73 29.02 6.99
N ILE A 143 -10.62 28.66 6.08
CA ILE A 143 -11.93 28.09 6.44
C ILE A 143 -11.78 26.58 6.27
N VAL A 144 -12.12 25.84 7.32
CA VAL A 144 -11.88 24.40 7.41
C VAL A 144 -13.19 23.68 7.68
N SER A 145 -13.47 22.63 6.91
CA SER A 145 -14.55 21.70 7.21
C SER A 145 -14.09 20.61 8.19
N PRO A 146 -15.01 20.00 8.97
CA PRO A 146 -14.71 18.79 9.72
C PRO A 146 -14.22 17.64 8.84
N GLY A 147 -14.66 17.57 7.58
CA GLY A 147 -14.16 16.61 6.61
C GLY A 147 -12.68 16.81 6.31
N ASP A 148 -12.22 18.06 6.18
CA ASP A 148 -10.80 18.36 5.97
C ASP A 148 -9.94 17.98 7.18
N ILE A 149 -10.44 18.21 8.40
CA ILE A 149 -9.76 17.78 9.63
C ILE A 149 -9.59 16.26 9.63
N LEU A 150 -10.65 15.53 9.26
CA LEU A 150 -10.63 14.07 9.20
C LEU A 150 -9.70 13.55 8.08
N ILE A 151 -9.65 14.23 6.93
CA ILE A 151 -8.69 13.95 5.85
C ILE A 151 -7.26 14.17 6.33
N VAL A 152 -6.94 15.33 6.91
CA VAL A 152 -5.59 15.65 7.39
C VAL A 152 -5.17 14.67 8.48
N GLY A 153 -6.05 14.38 9.44
CA GLY A 153 -5.81 13.37 10.47
C GLY A 153 -5.57 11.98 9.89
N GLY A 154 -6.34 11.60 8.86
CA GLY A 154 -6.16 10.36 8.13
C GLY A 154 -4.81 10.29 7.39
N ILE A 155 -4.39 11.37 6.74
CA ILE A 155 -3.07 11.46 6.09
C ILE A 155 -1.94 11.35 7.12
N LEU A 156 -2.05 12.04 8.26
CA LEU A 156 -1.06 11.93 9.35
C LEU A 156 -1.01 10.50 9.91
N THR A 157 -2.16 9.88 10.11
CA THR A 157 -2.27 8.47 10.55
C THR A 157 -1.60 7.55 9.54
N TRP A 158 -1.83 7.77 8.23
CA TRP A 158 -1.18 7.01 7.16
C TRP A 158 0.34 7.19 7.18
N LEU A 159 0.84 8.42 7.26
CA LEU A 159 2.28 8.70 7.28
C LEU A 159 2.97 8.17 8.54
N LEU A 160 2.32 8.23 9.71
CA LEU A 160 2.93 7.89 11.00
C LEU A 160 2.74 6.44 11.42
N LEU A 161 1.67 5.78 10.99
CA LEU A 161 1.33 4.42 11.44
C LEU A 161 1.38 3.37 10.33
N SER A 162 1.66 3.75 9.08
CA SER A 162 1.89 2.75 8.04
C SER A 162 3.02 1.80 8.44
N PRO A 163 2.81 0.48 8.30
CA PRO A 163 3.90 -0.47 8.43
C PRO A 163 4.97 -0.09 7.41
N GLU A 164 6.23 -0.17 7.82
CA GLU A 164 7.30 -0.13 6.82
C GLU A 164 7.05 -1.29 5.85
N PRO A 165 7.08 -1.05 4.53
CA PRO A 165 7.11 -2.17 3.60
C PRO A 165 8.28 -3.02 4.06
N GLU A 166 8.02 -4.26 4.44
CA GLU A 166 9.04 -5.25 4.77
C GLU A 166 9.99 -5.20 3.59
N ARG A 167 11.10 -4.50 3.82
CA ARG A 167 11.94 -3.96 2.75
C ARG A 167 12.60 -5.20 2.23
N ASP A 168 11.99 -5.81 1.20
CA ASP A 168 12.37 -7.09 0.61
C ASP A 168 13.88 -7.14 0.71
N GLN A 169 14.36 -7.86 1.74
CA GLN A 169 15.78 -7.81 2.04
C GLN A 169 16.40 -8.27 0.74
N PRO A 170 17.28 -7.47 0.11
CA PRO A 170 17.90 -7.90 -1.12
C PRO A 170 18.42 -9.30 -0.82
N MET A 171 17.95 -10.29 -1.59
CA MET A 171 18.22 -11.72 -1.39
C MET A 171 19.72 -12.07 -1.43
N LEU A 172 20.60 -11.07 -1.37
CA LEU A 172 22.05 -11.11 -1.42
C LEU A 172 22.74 -11.06 -0.05
N ALA A 173 22.02 -11.08 1.07
CA ALA A 173 22.65 -11.19 2.38
C ALA A 173 21.98 -12.25 3.27
N PHE A 174 21.91 -13.50 2.79
CA PHE A 174 21.88 -14.64 3.70
C PHE A 174 23.25 -14.72 4.41
N ARG A 175 23.50 -13.83 5.36
CA ARG A 175 24.47 -14.09 6.42
C ARG A 175 23.93 -15.31 7.14
N VAL A 176 24.61 -16.43 6.94
CA VAL A 176 24.52 -17.60 7.80
C VAL A 176 24.91 -17.12 9.20
N SER A 177 23.95 -16.67 9.99
CA SER A 177 24.09 -16.73 11.44
C SER A 177 24.12 -18.24 11.76
N PRO A 178 25.20 -18.75 12.38
CA PRO A 178 25.20 -20.13 12.86
C PRO A 178 24.09 -20.23 13.91
N MET A 179 22.95 -20.84 13.53
CA MET A 179 21.81 -20.98 14.41
C MET A 179 22.22 -21.80 15.63
N ALA A 180 22.04 -21.17 16.79
CA ALA A 180 21.82 -21.89 18.02
C ALA A 180 20.64 -22.86 17.82
N SER A 181 20.85 -24.09 18.26
CA SER A 181 19.91 -25.21 18.32
C SER A 181 18.54 -24.78 18.86
N GLU A 182 17.62 -24.36 17.98
CA GLU A 182 16.25 -24.05 18.34
C GLU A 182 15.42 -25.33 18.26
N LYS A 183 14.89 -25.72 19.43
CA LYS A 183 14.12 -26.93 19.69
C LYS A 183 13.03 -27.11 18.64
N ARG A 184 13.13 -28.23 17.92
CA ARG A 184 12.10 -28.95 17.15
C ARG A 184 10.69 -28.66 17.67
N ALA A 185 10.04 -27.66 17.10
CA ALA A 185 8.60 -27.47 17.21
C ALA A 185 7.93 -28.59 16.40
N ARG A 186 6.95 -29.24 17.02
CA ARG A 186 6.22 -30.42 16.54
C ARG A 186 5.73 -30.19 15.11
N LEU A 187 6.30 -30.96 14.17
CA LEU A 187 5.85 -31.06 12.79
C LEU A 187 4.40 -31.55 12.76
N VAL A 188 3.58 -30.82 12.01
CA VAL A 188 2.20 -31.20 11.67
C VAL A 188 2.24 -32.55 10.94
N GLN A 189 1.38 -33.47 11.36
CA GLN A 189 1.28 -34.82 10.80
C GLN A 189 0.99 -34.72 9.29
N GLY A 190 1.96 -35.11 8.46
CA GLY A 190 1.90 -35.00 6.99
C GLY A 190 2.90 -34.04 6.33
N GLN A 191 3.70 -33.29 7.10
CA GLN A 191 4.87 -32.62 6.56
C GLN A 191 6.06 -33.56 6.58
N SER A 192 6.67 -33.81 5.40
CA SER A 192 7.90 -34.61 5.30
C SER A 192 8.92 -34.09 6.30
N ALA A 193 9.52 -35.00 7.07
CA ALA A 193 10.57 -34.66 8.04
C ALA A 193 11.81 -34.04 7.37
N ARG A 194 11.87 -34.03 6.03
CA ARG A 194 13.01 -33.55 5.22
C ARG A 194 12.53 -32.54 4.14
N PRO A 195 12.21 -31.30 4.52
CA PRO A 195 11.70 -30.29 3.60
C PRO A 195 12.70 -29.91 2.50
N ALA A 196 14.01 -29.96 2.79
CA ALA A 196 15.05 -29.67 1.81
C ALA A 196 15.11 -30.76 0.72
N LEU A 197 15.12 -32.03 1.13
CA LEU A 197 15.17 -33.18 0.23
C LEU A 197 13.90 -33.29 -0.63
N THR A 198 12.73 -32.97 -0.05
CA THR A 198 11.45 -32.87 -0.79
C THR A 198 11.54 -31.82 -1.90
N ARG A 199 12.04 -30.62 -1.59
CA ARG A 199 12.18 -29.55 -2.57
C ARG A 199 13.16 -29.92 -3.68
N LEU A 200 14.26 -30.61 -3.33
CA LEU A 200 15.22 -31.11 -4.31
C LEU A 200 14.60 -32.16 -5.23
N ALA A 201 13.81 -33.09 -4.69
CA ALA A 201 13.11 -34.10 -5.46
C ALA A 201 12.13 -33.48 -6.47
N LEU A 202 11.35 -32.49 -6.03
CA LEU A 202 10.42 -31.76 -6.91
C LEU A 202 11.16 -31.00 -8.02
N LEU A 203 12.29 -30.35 -7.70
CA LEU A 203 13.11 -29.65 -8.69
C LEU A 203 13.72 -30.61 -9.69
N ALA A 204 14.27 -31.74 -9.23
CA ALA A 204 14.86 -32.76 -10.09
C ALA A 204 13.81 -33.45 -10.97
N ALA A 205 12.57 -33.61 -10.48
CA ALA A 205 11.46 -34.11 -11.29
C ALA A 205 10.99 -33.10 -12.35
N ALA A 206 11.06 -31.80 -12.05
CA ALA A 206 10.69 -30.74 -12.98
C ALA A 206 11.78 -30.45 -14.03
N ASP A 207 13.05 -30.72 -13.72
CA ASP A 207 14.20 -30.49 -14.59
C ASP A 207 15.10 -31.74 -14.70
N PRO A 208 14.95 -32.54 -15.77
CA PRO A 208 15.75 -33.75 -15.98
C PRO A 208 17.27 -33.49 -16.02
N ALA A 209 17.70 -32.31 -16.48
CA ALA A 209 19.11 -31.96 -16.53
C ALA A 209 19.69 -31.75 -15.13
N LEU A 210 18.89 -31.23 -14.19
CA LEU A 210 19.27 -31.15 -12.78
C LEU A 210 19.41 -32.54 -12.16
N ALA A 211 18.47 -33.45 -12.45
CA ALA A 211 18.54 -34.83 -11.97
C ALA A 211 19.78 -35.56 -12.50
N GLU A 212 20.11 -35.39 -13.78
CA GLU A 212 21.31 -35.96 -14.40
C GLU A 212 22.60 -35.40 -13.76
N ARG A 213 22.65 -34.09 -13.49
CA ARG A 213 23.77 -33.48 -12.74
C ARG A 213 23.88 -34.02 -11.32
N LEU A 214 22.77 -34.17 -10.60
CA LEU A 214 22.80 -34.74 -9.25
C LEU A 214 23.30 -36.20 -9.23
N LEU A 215 23.01 -36.96 -10.30
CA LEU A 215 23.47 -38.33 -10.48
C LEU A 215 24.97 -38.42 -10.81
N HIS A 216 25.53 -37.48 -11.56
CA HIS A 216 26.89 -37.56 -12.09
C HIS A 216 27.92 -36.63 -11.44
N ASP A 217 27.52 -35.46 -10.95
CA ASP A 217 28.45 -34.46 -10.42
C ASP A 217 28.57 -34.56 -8.90
N PRO A 218 29.73 -34.23 -8.31
CA PRO A 218 29.86 -34.10 -6.86
C PRO A 218 28.83 -33.07 -6.35
N LEU A 219 28.17 -33.39 -5.23
CA LEU A 219 27.05 -32.62 -4.66
C LEU A 219 27.33 -31.11 -4.53
N ASP A 220 28.59 -30.72 -4.32
CA ASP A 220 29.00 -29.33 -4.21
C ASP A 220 28.94 -28.56 -5.54
N ALA A 221 29.05 -29.25 -6.68
CA ALA A 221 28.88 -28.66 -8.01
C ALA A 221 27.39 -28.57 -8.42
N ALA A 222 26.58 -29.57 -8.06
CA ALA A 222 25.15 -29.58 -8.37
C ALA A 222 24.34 -28.58 -7.51
N ALA A 223 24.77 -28.34 -6.27
CA ALA A 223 24.18 -27.33 -5.38
C ALA A 223 24.50 -25.88 -5.81
N ALA A 224 25.38 -25.69 -6.81
CA ALA A 224 25.77 -24.38 -7.33
C ALA A 224 24.88 -23.89 -8.48
N HIS A 225 23.65 -24.39 -8.63
CA HIS A 225 22.73 -23.86 -9.64
C HIS A 225 22.43 -22.37 -9.35
N PRO A 226 22.59 -21.45 -10.33
CA PRO A 226 22.50 -20.01 -10.10
C PRO A 226 21.13 -19.56 -9.57
N HIS A 227 20.08 -20.35 -9.85
CA HIS A 227 18.70 -20.00 -9.48
C HIS A 227 18.14 -20.77 -8.27
N TYR A 228 18.78 -21.86 -7.83
CA TYR A 228 18.21 -22.72 -6.79
C TYR A 228 19.30 -23.19 -5.81
N ARG A 229 19.39 -22.53 -4.66
CA ARG A 229 20.17 -23.01 -3.52
C ARG A 229 19.25 -23.72 -2.54
N VAL A 230 19.35 -25.04 -2.49
CA VAL A 230 18.68 -25.85 -1.46
C VAL A 230 19.72 -26.19 -0.38
N PRO A 231 19.61 -25.67 0.85
CA PRO A 231 20.54 -26.02 1.91
C PRO A 231 20.28 -27.46 2.35
N LEU A 232 21.21 -28.35 2.02
CA LEU A 232 21.19 -29.75 2.45
C LEU A 232 22.08 -29.90 3.69
N ASP A 233 21.53 -30.49 4.75
CA ASP A 233 22.29 -30.83 5.94
C ASP A 233 23.21 -32.06 5.70
N ALA A 234 24.01 -32.44 6.71
CA ALA A 234 24.94 -33.56 6.57
C ALA A 234 24.23 -34.90 6.34
N HIS A 235 23.01 -35.05 6.88
CA HIS A 235 22.21 -36.27 6.75
C HIS A 235 21.62 -36.37 5.34
N ASP A 236 21.01 -35.30 4.84
CA ASP A 236 20.48 -35.20 3.48
C ASP A 236 21.57 -35.46 2.42
N ARG A 237 22.78 -34.93 2.65
CA ARG A 237 23.94 -35.18 1.78
C ARG A 237 24.35 -36.66 1.79
N ALA A 238 24.39 -37.29 2.96
CA ALA A 238 24.70 -38.71 3.07
C ALA A 238 23.65 -39.59 2.36
N THR A 239 22.36 -39.26 2.53
CA THR A 239 21.25 -39.93 1.82
C THR A 239 21.42 -39.81 0.31
N LEU A 240 21.72 -38.61 -0.23
CA LEU A 240 21.93 -38.43 -1.67
C LEU A 240 23.12 -39.22 -2.21
N VAL A 241 24.23 -39.29 -1.45
CA VAL A 241 25.39 -40.12 -1.83
C VAL A 241 25.01 -41.60 -1.86
N ALA A 242 24.23 -42.07 -0.88
CA ALA A 242 23.78 -43.46 -0.83
C ALA A 242 22.86 -43.80 -2.01
N ILE A 243 21.89 -42.94 -2.33
CA ILE A 243 21.01 -43.11 -3.50
C ILE A 243 21.84 -43.15 -4.79
N ARG A 244 22.77 -42.22 -4.95
CA ARG A 244 23.64 -42.14 -6.14
C ARG A 244 24.51 -43.39 -6.31
N ALA A 245 24.96 -44.01 -5.22
CA ALA A 245 25.77 -45.23 -5.30
C ALA A 245 24.97 -46.43 -5.85
N ARG A 246 23.64 -46.43 -5.65
CA ARG A 246 22.73 -47.51 -6.06
C ARG A 246 22.12 -47.26 -7.45
N ALA A 247 21.67 -46.03 -7.71
CA ALA A 247 21.03 -45.66 -8.97
C ALA A 247 22.01 -45.67 -10.15
N ARG A 248 21.59 -46.28 -11.26
CA ARG A 248 22.31 -46.29 -12.54
C ARG A 248 21.68 -45.39 -13.58
N THR A 249 20.39 -45.08 -13.43
CA THR A 249 19.64 -44.22 -14.34
C THR A 249 18.98 -43.07 -13.57
N VAL A 250 18.62 -42.01 -14.29
CA VAL A 250 17.88 -40.86 -13.73
C VAL A 250 16.54 -41.30 -13.15
N GLY A 251 15.86 -42.25 -13.79
CA GLY A 251 14.58 -42.79 -13.30
C GLY A 251 14.71 -43.52 -11.95
N GLU A 252 15.74 -44.37 -11.81
CA GLU A 252 16.05 -45.03 -10.54
C GLU A 252 16.42 -44.02 -9.45
N PHE A 253 17.22 -43.01 -9.79
CA PHE A 253 17.60 -41.95 -8.87
C PHE A 253 16.39 -41.19 -8.34
N LEU A 254 15.50 -40.74 -9.23
CA LEU A 254 14.27 -40.02 -8.83
C LEU A 254 13.33 -40.91 -8.02
N GLY A 255 13.23 -42.21 -8.35
CA GLY A 255 12.42 -43.18 -7.61
C GLY A 255 12.93 -43.40 -6.18
N GLU A 256 14.22 -43.65 -6.01
CA GLU A 256 14.83 -43.78 -4.68
C GLU A 256 14.78 -42.48 -3.88
N LEU A 257 14.94 -41.33 -4.55
CA LEU A 257 14.82 -40.01 -3.92
C LEU A 257 13.40 -39.75 -3.40
N ALA A 258 12.37 -40.14 -4.17
CA ALA A 258 10.99 -40.03 -3.72
C ALA A 258 10.70 -40.95 -2.53
N ALA A 259 11.19 -42.19 -2.54
CA ALA A 259 11.02 -43.14 -1.43
C ALA A 259 11.60 -42.59 -0.11
N GLU A 260 12.80 -42.00 -0.15
CA GLU A 260 13.43 -41.38 1.03
C GLU A 260 12.71 -40.11 1.52
N VAL A 261 12.04 -39.38 0.63
CA VAL A 261 11.21 -38.21 0.99
C VAL A 261 9.93 -38.65 1.72
N ASP A 262 9.33 -39.74 1.26
CA ASP A 262 8.13 -40.35 1.84
C ASP A 262 8.45 -41.15 3.12
N GLY A 263 9.73 -41.44 3.37
CA GLY A 263 10.20 -42.14 4.57
C GLY A 263 10.05 -43.65 4.49
N VAL A 264 10.13 -44.23 3.29
CA VAL A 264 10.03 -45.67 2.99
C VAL A 264 11.41 -46.33 3.02
#